data_AF-A0AAD4VI14-F1
#
_entry.id   AF-A0AAD4VI14-F1
#
_cell.length_a   1.000
_cell.length_b   1.000
_cell.length_c   1.000
_cell.angle_alpha   90.00
_cell.angle_beta   90.00
_cell.angle_gamma   90.00
#
_symmetry.space_group_name_H-M   'P 1'
#
loop_
_entity.id
_entity.type
_entity.pdbx_description
1 polymer ?
#
loop_
_entity_poly.entity_id
_entity_poly.type
_entity_poly.pdbx_seq_one_letter_code
_entity_poly.pdbx_strand_id
1 'polypeptide(L)'
;MEDFRRCLERQERETNERNRRAYEINELQRQVDEQVVIAVALQDEENQGRHCGSQVGRRRNVDRHRHSRGKNLLKDYFIPTSLYSDVDFRRRFRMQPHLFNKVMHDICNYDAYFVKNVDEIARMGKSTTLEALIRFCQIVETLYTRDYLRRPTPRDLQWLLQKAEARGFPGMIGSIDCMHWQWKNCPTA
;
A
#
# COMPACT_ATOMS: atom_id res chain seq x y z
N MET A 1 45.04 -16.21 -18.89
CA MET A 1 44.06 -15.09 -18.98
C MET A 1 42.74 -15.50 -19.66
N GLU A 2 42.72 -16.51 -20.53
CA GLU A 2 41.48 -17.00 -21.18
C GLU A 2 40.50 -17.71 -20.23
N ASP A 3 40.99 -18.47 -19.23
CA ASP A 3 40.12 -19.17 -18.28
C ASP A 3 39.25 -18.23 -17.44
N PHE A 4 39.77 -17.06 -17.08
CA PHE A 4 39.03 -16.08 -16.28
C PHE A 4 37.93 -15.40 -17.09
N ARG A 5 38.18 -15.10 -18.38
CA ARG A 5 37.15 -14.60 -19.30
C ARG A 5 36.05 -15.63 -19.53
N ARG A 6 36.41 -16.90 -19.76
CA ARG A 6 35.42 -17.98 -19.88
C ARG A 6 34.58 -18.14 -18.62
N CYS A 7 35.18 -17.96 -17.45
CA CYS A 7 34.47 -18.01 -16.17
C CYS A 7 33.46 -16.86 -16.03
N LEU A 8 33.87 -15.63 -16.36
CA LEU A 8 33.00 -14.45 -16.34
C LEU A 8 31.87 -14.54 -17.37
N GLU A 9 32.16 -14.96 -18.60
CA GLU A 9 31.14 -15.17 -19.64
C GLU A 9 30.13 -16.27 -19.25
N ARG A 10 30.60 -17.31 -18.56
CA ARG A 10 29.72 -18.36 -18.02
C ARG A 10 28.83 -17.81 -16.91
N GLN A 11 29.38 -17.04 -16.00
CA GLN A 11 28.66 -16.42 -14.90
C GLN A 11 27.60 -15.43 -15.41
N GLU A 12 27.94 -14.64 -16.44
CA GLU A 12 27.04 -13.69 -17.09
C GLU A 12 25.87 -14.39 -17.79
N ARG A 13 26.13 -15.49 -18.52
CA ARG A 13 25.09 -16.35 -19.12
C ARG A 13 24.16 -16.93 -18.06
N GLU A 14 24.71 -17.42 -16.95
CA GLU A 14 23.92 -17.97 -15.85
C GLU A 14 23.04 -16.90 -15.19
N THR A 15 23.53 -15.66 -15.01
CA THR A 15 22.70 -14.55 -14.53
C THR A 15 21.63 -14.13 -15.54
N ASN A 16 21.96 -14.08 -16.83
CA ASN A 16 21.01 -13.70 -17.87
C ASN A 16 19.89 -14.74 -18.02
N GLU A 17 20.21 -16.03 -17.92
CA GLU A 17 19.21 -17.10 -17.88
C GLU A 17 18.34 -17.04 -16.62
N ARG A 18 18.92 -16.75 -15.44
CA ARG A 18 18.14 -16.56 -14.21
C ARG A 18 17.19 -15.36 -14.31
N ASN A 19 17.66 -14.25 -14.84
CA ASN A 19 16.86 -13.04 -15.03
C ASN A 19 15.72 -13.27 -16.03
N ARG A 20 15.99 -14.00 -17.12
CA ARG A 20 14.97 -14.38 -18.10
C ARG A 20 13.91 -15.31 -17.50
N ARG A 21 14.31 -16.32 -16.73
CA ARG A 21 13.38 -17.20 -16.00
C ARG A 21 12.54 -16.41 -14.99
N ALA A 22 13.14 -15.47 -14.28
CA ALA A 22 12.40 -14.59 -13.35
C ALA A 22 11.39 -13.69 -14.09
N TYR A 23 11.75 -13.16 -15.26
CA TYR A 23 10.84 -12.39 -16.11
C TYR A 23 9.66 -13.25 -16.59
N GLU A 24 9.94 -14.45 -17.11
CA GLU A 24 8.91 -15.40 -17.58
C GLU A 24 7.98 -15.85 -16.43
N ILE A 25 8.53 -16.11 -15.24
CA ILE A 25 7.74 -16.44 -14.04
C ILE A 25 6.85 -15.27 -13.63
N ASN A 26 7.37 -14.04 -13.61
CA ASN A 26 6.58 -12.86 -13.26
C ASN A 26 5.49 -12.55 -14.30
N GLU A 27 5.76 -12.74 -15.59
CA GLU A 27 4.79 -12.58 -16.68
C GLU A 27 3.65 -13.61 -16.55
N LEU A 28 4.00 -14.87 -16.29
CA LEU A 28 3.02 -15.94 -16.03
C LEU A 28 2.23 -15.68 -14.75
N GLN A 29 2.90 -15.23 -13.68
CA GLN A 29 2.24 -14.86 -12.43
C GLN A 29 1.22 -13.74 -12.67
N ARG A 30 1.56 -12.74 -13.48
CA ARG A 30 0.65 -11.65 -13.84
C ARG A 30 -0.57 -12.15 -14.63
N GLN A 31 -0.40 -13.11 -15.53
CA GLN A 31 -1.52 -13.75 -16.25
C GLN A 31 -2.42 -14.55 -15.31
N VAL A 32 -1.83 -15.24 -14.32
CA VAL A 32 -2.59 -15.96 -13.29
C VAL A 32 -3.33 -14.97 -12.39
N ASP A 33 -2.70 -13.89 -11.95
CA ASP A 33 -3.32 -12.86 -11.12
C ASP A 33 -4.50 -12.19 -11.87
N GLU A 34 -4.35 -11.93 -13.16
CA GLU A 34 -5.42 -11.39 -14.01
C GLU A 34 -6.59 -12.39 -14.14
N GLN A 35 -6.30 -13.68 -14.32
CA GLN A 35 -7.33 -14.73 -14.33
C GLN A 35 -8.02 -14.88 -12.97
N VAL A 36 -7.28 -14.75 -11.86
CA VAL A 36 -7.85 -14.79 -10.51
C VAL A 36 -8.77 -13.59 -10.29
N VAL A 37 -8.38 -12.38 -10.72
CA VAL A 37 -9.24 -11.18 -10.62
C VAL A 37 -10.54 -11.37 -11.41
N ILE A 38 -10.46 -11.94 -12.62
CA ILE A 38 -11.64 -12.23 -13.44
C ILE A 38 -12.51 -13.31 -12.78
N ALA A 39 -11.92 -14.39 -12.27
CA ALA A 39 -12.65 -15.46 -11.59
C ALA A 39 -13.35 -14.96 -10.31
N VAL A 40 -12.67 -14.10 -9.54
CA VAL A 40 -13.24 -13.43 -8.36
C VAL A 40 -14.39 -12.51 -8.77
N ALA A 41 -14.24 -11.74 -9.85
CA ALA A 41 -15.32 -10.88 -10.36
C ALA A 41 -16.54 -11.71 -10.83
N LEU A 42 -16.32 -12.86 -11.47
CA LEU A 42 -17.40 -13.78 -11.87
C LEU A 42 -18.06 -14.45 -10.66
N GLN A 43 -17.29 -14.79 -9.62
CA GLN A 43 -17.82 -15.30 -8.35
C GLN A 43 -18.56 -14.24 -7.55
N ASP A 44 -18.16 -12.96 -7.65
CA ASP A 44 -18.90 -11.84 -7.08
C ASP A 44 -20.26 -11.66 -7.78
N GLU A 45 -20.31 -11.78 -9.12
CA GLU A 45 -21.56 -11.78 -9.91
C GLU A 45 -22.48 -12.95 -9.51
N GLU A 46 -21.94 -14.16 -9.35
CA GLU A 46 -22.70 -15.36 -8.96
C GLU A 46 -23.18 -15.31 -7.50
N ASN A 47 -22.43 -14.64 -6.62
CA ASN A 47 -22.79 -14.41 -5.22
C ASN A 47 -23.67 -13.17 -5.00
N GLN A 48 -24.06 -12.40 -6.03
CA GLN A 48 -24.98 -11.25 -5.89
C GLN A 48 -26.30 -11.61 -5.17
N GLY A 49 -26.73 -12.88 -5.20
CA GLY A 49 -27.89 -13.38 -4.44
C GLY A 49 -27.61 -13.81 -2.99
N ARG A 50 -26.35 -13.94 -2.57
CA ARG A 50 -25.91 -14.35 -1.22
C ARG A 50 -25.18 -13.25 -0.46
N HIS A 51 -24.91 -12.11 -1.08
CA HIS A 51 -24.47 -10.93 -0.35
C HIS A 51 -25.53 -10.60 0.71
N CYS A 52 -25.18 -10.82 1.98
CA CYS A 52 -25.76 -10.08 3.08
C CYS A 52 -25.42 -8.59 2.86
N GLY A 53 -26.18 -7.95 1.99
CA GLY A 53 -26.16 -6.52 1.82
C GLY A 53 -26.53 -5.83 3.14
N SER A 54 -26.41 -4.51 3.14
CA SER A 54 -27.01 -3.65 4.14
C SER A 54 -28.38 -4.19 4.56
N GLN A 55 -28.53 -4.62 5.81
CA GLN A 55 -29.83 -5.07 6.34
C GLN A 55 -30.92 -4.08 5.93
N VAL A 56 -32.08 -4.58 5.50
CA VAL A 56 -33.25 -3.75 5.23
C VAL A 56 -33.47 -2.83 6.45
N GLY A 57 -33.29 -1.52 6.26
CA GLY A 57 -33.26 -0.53 7.35
C GLY A 57 -31.96 0.25 7.53
N ARG A 58 -30.87 -0.10 6.83
CA ARG A 58 -29.65 0.73 6.84
C ARG A 58 -29.94 2.09 6.21
N ARG A 59 -29.60 3.17 6.93
CA ARG A 59 -29.70 4.55 6.44
C ARG A 59 -29.04 4.67 5.06
N ARG A 60 -29.68 5.43 4.16
CA ARG A 60 -29.15 5.72 2.82
C ARG A 60 -27.68 6.15 2.93
N ASN A 61 -26.87 5.71 1.97
CA ASN A 61 -25.48 6.11 1.90
C ASN A 61 -25.44 7.65 1.76
N VAL A 62 -24.93 8.32 2.78
CA VAL A 62 -24.87 9.78 2.82
C VAL A 62 -23.85 10.21 1.77
N ASP A 63 -24.24 11.10 0.85
CA ASP A 63 -23.27 11.77 0.00
C ASP A 63 -22.32 12.55 0.91
N ARG A 64 -21.06 12.10 0.97
CA ARG A 64 -20.03 12.70 1.83
C ARG A 64 -19.36 13.89 1.17
N HIS A 65 -19.87 14.35 0.02
CA HIS A 65 -19.29 15.41 -0.79
C HIS A 65 -17.78 15.20 -1.00
N ARG A 66 -17.38 13.95 -1.29
CA ARG A 66 -15.95 13.56 -1.36
C ARG A 66 -15.19 14.43 -2.36
N HIS A 67 -15.83 14.78 -3.48
CA HIS A 67 -15.31 15.67 -4.50
C HIS A 67 -14.99 17.07 -3.93
N SER A 68 -15.85 17.63 -3.08
CA SER A 68 -15.63 18.92 -2.42
C SER A 68 -14.54 18.87 -1.35
N ARG A 69 -14.40 17.73 -0.65
CA ARG A 69 -13.40 17.53 0.41
C ARG A 69 -11.98 17.29 -0.11
N GLY A 70 -11.83 16.63 -1.26
CA GLY A 70 -10.53 16.39 -1.88
C GLY A 70 -9.92 17.65 -2.51
N LYS A 71 -10.76 18.48 -3.14
CA LYS A 71 -10.34 19.69 -3.86
C LYS A 71 -9.51 20.67 -3.04
N ASN A 72 -9.74 20.74 -1.73
CA ASN A 72 -9.09 21.70 -0.84
C ASN A 72 -8.07 21.06 0.10
N LEU A 73 -7.71 19.76 -0.05
CA LEU A 73 -6.79 19.10 0.88
C LEU A 73 -5.50 19.91 1.09
N LEU A 74 -4.88 20.38 0.00
CA LEU A 74 -3.68 21.22 0.07
C LEU A 74 -3.95 22.55 0.79
N LYS A 75 -5.07 23.22 0.47
CA LYS A 75 -5.46 24.50 1.06
C LYS A 75 -5.79 24.39 2.56
N ASP A 76 -6.44 23.31 2.94
CA ASP A 76 -6.97 23.09 4.27
C ASP A 76 -5.89 22.73 5.30
N TYR A 77 -4.78 22.12 4.87
CA TYR A 77 -3.77 21.56 5.77
C TYR A 77 -2.30 21.90 5.45
N PHE A 78 -1.96 22.32 4.23
CA PHE A 78 -0.55 22.40 3.80
C PHE A 78 -0.09 23.80 3.37
N ILE A 79 -0.97 24.81 3.39
CA ILE A 79 -0.59 26.22 3.16
C ILE A 79 -0.29 26.89 4.52
N PRO A 80 0.66 27.85 4.61
CA PRO A 80 0.97 28.54 5.87
C PRO A 80 -0.23 29.18 6.59
N THR A 81 -1.29 29.52 5.84
CA THR A 81 -2.56 30.06 6.35
C THR A 81 -3.67 29.00 6.39
N SER A 82 -3.33 27.73 6.65
CA SER A 82 -4.29 26.63 6.67
C SER A 82 -5.35 26.82 7.73
N LEU A 83 -6.57 26.37 7.42
CA LEU A 83 -7.71 26.43 8.36
C LEU A 83 -7.59 25.39 9.48
N TYR A 84 -6.88 24.28 9.22
CA TYR A 84 -6.70 23.19 10.16
C TYR A 84 -5.23 23.01 10.51
N SER A 85 -4.99 22.58 11.74
CA SER A 85 -3.64 22.36 12.26
C SER A 85 -3.11 20.97 11.87
N ASP A 86 -1.80 20.77 12.03
CA ASP A 86 -1.14 19.46 11.93
C ASP A 86 -1.75 18.41 12.86
N VAL A 87 -2.26 18.84 14.01
CA VAL A 87 -2.93 17.96 14.99
C VAL A 87 -4.24 17.44 14.40
N ASP A 88 -5.00 18.28 13.71
CA ASP A 88 -6.25 17.90 13.05
C ASP A 88 -5.99 16.94 11.90
N PHE A 89 -4.94 17.22 11.10
CA PHE A 89 -4.50 16.31 10.03
C PHE A 89 -4.16 14.92 10.59
N ARG A 90 -3.33 14.87 11.64
CA ARG A 90 -2.92 13.61 12.28
C ARG A 90 -4.11 12.84 12.84
N ARG A 91 -5.09 13.52 13.43
CA ARG A 91 -6.30 12.87 13.96
C ARG A 91 -7.18 12.30 12.84
N ARG A 92 -7.30 13.00 11.71
CA ARG A 92 -8.17 12.61 10.60
C ARG A 92 -7.56 11.53 9.70
N PHE A 93 -6.30 11.71 9.30
CA PHE A 93 -5.62 10.84 8.35
C PHE A 93 -4.68 9.82 9.00
N ARG A 94 -4.51 9.90 10.33
CA ARG A 94 -3.67 8.97 11.11
C ARG A 94 -2.19 8.95 10.69
N MET A 95 -1.75 10.02 10.03
CA MET A 95 -0.38 10.22 9.54
C MET A 95 0.11 11.61 9.92
N GLN A 96 1.42 11.77 10.11
CA GLN A 96 1.99 13.12 10.26
C GLN A 96 2.05 13.84 8.90
N PRO A 97 1.77 15.15 8.83
CA PRO A 97 1.75 15.90 7.56
C PRO A 97 3.08 15.85 6.79
N HIS A 98 4.21 15.93 7.49
CA HIS A 98 5.52 15.85 6.86
C HIS A 98 5.80 14.46 6.23
N LEU A 99 5.26 13.39 6.81
CA LEU A 99 5.36 12.04 6.22
C LEU A 99 4.53 11.97 4.94
N PHE A 100 3.33 12.57 4.94
CA PHE A 100 2.53 12.68 3.73
C PHE A 100 3.27 13.44 2.61
N ASN A 101 3.85 14.59 2.93
CA ASN A 101 4.63 15.37 1.96
C ASN A 101 5.83 14.58 1.42
N LYS A 102 6.53 13.84 2.29
CA LYS A 102 7.65 12.98 1.87
C LYS A 102 7.18 11.91 0.88
N VAL A 103 6.12 11.18 1.22
CA VAL A 103 5.57 10.12 0.36
C VAL A 103 5.12 10.69 -0.99
N MET A 104 4.40 11.80 -0.98
CA MET A 104 3.96 12.46 -2.21
C MET A 104 5.13 12.96 -3.07
N HIS A 105 6.15 13.55 -2.45
CA HIS A 105 7.35 14.01 -3.14
C HIS A 105 8.08 12.83 -3.79
N ASP A 106 8.32 11.75 -3.05
CA ASP A 106 9.02 10.58 -3.54
C ASP A 106 8.28 9.93 -4.73
N ILE A 107 6.95 9.85 -4.66
CA ILE A 107 6.10 9.30 -5.73
C ILE A 107 6.12 10.19 -6.98
N CYS A 108 5.91 11.51 -6.82
CA CYS A 108 5.92 12.44 -7.94
C CYS A 108 7.28 12.54 -8.63
N ASN A 109 8.37 12.35 -7.87
CA ASN A 109 9.72 12.29 -8.43
C ASN A 109 10.02 10.96 -9.13
N TYR A 110 9.38 9.86 -8.70
CA TYR A 110 9.57 8.54 -9.29
C TYR A 110 8.78 8.33 -10.58
N ASP A 111 7.50 8.73 -10.62
CA ASP A 111 6.62 8.57 -11.79
C ASP A 111 5.97 9.90 -12.18
N ALA A 112 6.33 10.39 -13.37
CA ALA A 112 5.77 11.60 -13.97
C ALA A 112 4.25 11.52 -14.20
N TYR A 113 3.65 10.32 -14.20
CA TYR A 113 2.20 10.11 -14.24
C TYR A 113 1.47 10.95 -13.17
N PHE A 114 1.98 10.96 -11.93
CA PHE A 114 1.33 11.66 -10.83
C PHE A 114 1.42 13.18 -10.94
N VAL A 115 2.40 13.71 -11.66
CA VAL A 115 2.52 15.16 -11.92
C VAL A 115 1.63 15.58 -13.10
N LYS A 116 1.52 14.73 -14.13
CA LYS A 116 0.76 15.04 -15.36
C LYS A 116 -0.75 14.87 -15.19
N ASN A 117 -1.18 13.89 -14.40
CA ASN A 117 -2.59 13.49 -14.31
C ASN A 117 -3.27 13.96 -13.00
N VAL A 118 -2.69 14.94 -12.27
CA VAL A 118 -3.24 15.44 -10.99
C VAL A 118 -4.71 15.80 -11.11
N ASP A 119 -5.07 16.56 -12.14
CA ASP A 119 -6.44 17.03 -12.35
C ASP A 119 -7.41 15.89 -12.67
N GLU A 120 -6.97 14.89 -13.42
CA GLU A 120 -7.79 13.74 -13.79
C GLU A 120 -8.01 12.79 -12.61
N ILE A 121 -6.95 12.55 -11.81
CA ILE A 121 -7.01 11.82 -10.55
C ILE A 121 -7.96 12.54 -9.58
N ALA A 122 -7.84 13.87 -9.45
CA ALA A 122 -8.71 14.68 -8.60
C ALA A 122 -10.19 14.68 -9.05
N ARG A 123 -10.42 14.53 -10.36
CA ARG A 123 -11.76 14.38 -10.96
C ARG A 123 -12.35 12.98 -10.80
N MET A 124 -11.60 12.03 -10.24
CA MET A 124 -12.04 10.67 -9.88
C MET A 124 -12.69 9.91 -11.06
N GLY A 125 -12.08 9.96 -12.26
CA GLY A 125 -12.42 9.01 -13.32
C GLY A 125 -12.20 7.59 -12.79
N LYS A 126 -13.19 6.70 -12.85
CA LYS A 126 -13.11 5.36 -12.23
C LYS A 126 -11.87 4.59 -12.71
N SER A 127 -11.62 4.61 -14.01
CA SER A 127 -10.45 3.99 -14.64
C SER A 127 -9.13 4.65 -14.22
N THR A 128 -9.07 5.98 -14.27
CA THR A 128 -7.87 6.76 -13.90
C THR A 128 -7.52 6.62 -12.42
N THR A 129 -8.53 6.58 -11.56
CA THR A 129 -8.33 6.38 -10.11
C THR A 129 -7.78 4.99 -9.82
N LEU A 130 -8.27 3.97 -10.54
CA LEU A 130 -7.79 2.60 -10.40
C LEU A 130 -6.34 2.47 -10.89
N GLU A 131 -6.02 3.03 -12.07
CA GLU A 131 -4.65 3.04 -12.59
C GLU A 131 -3.70 3.78 -11.64
N ALA A 132 -4.10 4.97 -11.15
CA ALA A 132 -3.33 5.73 -10.18
C ALA A 132 -3.10 4.94 -8.88
N LEU A 133 -4.10 4.20 -8.40
CA LEU A 133 -3.96 3.36 -7.21
C LEU A 133 -2.97 2.22 -7.43
N ILE A 134 -3.05 1.52 -8.57
CA ILE A 134 -2.14 0.42 -8.90
C ILE A 134 -0.70 0.93 -8.97
N ARG A 135 -0.47 2.03 -9.71
CA ARG A 135 0.85 2.67 -9.80
C ARG A 135 1.36 3.11 -8.42
N PHE A 136 0.49 3.74 -7.63
CA PHE A 136 0.82 4.19 -6.28
C PHE A 136 1.33 3.02 -5.42
N CYS A 137 0.61 1.90 -5.39
CA CYS A 137 1.00 0.73 -4.61
C CYS A 137 2.35 0.15 -5.07
N GLN A 138 2.54 0.00 -6.37
CA GLN A 138 3.81 -0.50 -6.93
C GLN A 138 5.00 0.40 -6.58
N ILE A 139 4.81 1.72 -6.63
CA ILE A 139 5.86 2.68 -6.28
C ILE A 139 6.15 2.64 -4.77
N VAL A 140 5.11 2.61 -3.93
CA VAL A 140 5.26 2.52 -2.48
C VAL A 140 6.00 1.24 -2.09
N GLU A 141 5.65 0.11 -2.69
CA GLU A 141 6.40 -1.14 -2.50
C GLU A 141 7.85 -0.96 -2.96
N THR A 142 8.09 -0.46 -4.16
CA THR A 142 9.45 -0.30 -4.69
C THR A 142 10.33 0.59 -3.80
N LEU A 143 9.81 1.74 -3.37
CA LEU A 143 10.56 2.74 -2.61
C LEU A 143 10.74 2.36 -1.13
N TYR A 144 9.72 1.77 -0.51
CA TYR A 144 9.71 1.56 0.94
C TYR A 144 9.89 0.09 1.36
N THR A 145 9.97 -0.86 0.42
CA THR A 145 10.21 -2.28 0.74
C THR A 145 11.44 -2.47 1.60
N ARG A 146 12.56 -1.88 1.21
CA ARG A 146 13.84 -2.17 1.89
C ARG A 146 13.85 -1.71 3.34
N ASP A 147 13.21 -0.59 3.64
CA ASP A 147 13.35 0.06 4.94
C ASP A 147 12.15 -0.17 5.86
N TYR A 148 10.93 -0.22 5.32
CA TYR A 148 9.69 -0.21 6.11
C TYR A 148 8.77 -1.41 5.84
N LEU A 149 8.72 -1.94 4.62
CA LEU A 149 7.82 -3.05 4.28
C LEU A 149 8.52 -4.42 4.24
N ARG A 150 9.82 -4.47 4.59
CA ARG A 150 10.55 -5.74 4.73
C ARG A 150 10.10 -6.49 5.97
N ARG A 151 10.41 -7.79 5.99
CA ARG A 151 10.28 -8.61 7.20
C ARG A 151 11.11 -7.98 8.34
N PRO A 152 10.54 -7.82 9.55
CA PRO A 152 11.29 -7.31 10.70
C PRO A 152 12.50 -8.18 11.02
N THR A 153 13.64 -7.54 11.28
CA THR A 153 14.85 -8.21 11.79
C THR A 153 14.72 -8.41 13.29
N PRO A 154 15.53 -9.29 13.91
CA PRO A 154 15.56 -9.44 15.37
C PRO A 154 15.77 -8.11 16.12
N ARG A 155 16.55 -7.18 15.54
CA ARG A 155 16.75 -5.84 16.10
C ARG A 155 15.45 -5.01 16.07
N ASP A 156 14.72 -5.03 14.97
CA ASP A 156 13.43 -4.32 14.87
C ASP A 156 12.42 -4.90 15.86
N LEU A 157 12.37 -6.23 15.99
CA LEU A 157 11.52 -6.91 16.95
C LEU A 157 11.85 -6.50 18.39
N GLN A 158 13.14 -6.49 18.74
CA GLN A 158 13.60 -6.06 20.06
C GLN A 158 13.21 -4.60 20.36
N TRP A 159 13.42 -3.71 19.39
CA TRP A 159 13.03 -2.30 19.53
C TRP A 159 11.51 -2.12 19.67
N LEU A 160 10.71 -2.86 18.88
CA LEU A 160 9.25 -2.85 18.97
C LEU A 160 8.76 -3.34 20.34
N LEU A 161 9.36 -4.42 20.87
CA LEU A 161 9.05 -4.96 22.19
C LEU A 161 9.37 -3.97 23.30
N GLN A 162 10.54 -3.33 23.28
CA GLN A 162 10.90 -2.28 24.25
C GLN A 162 9.92 -1.11 24.20
N LYS A 163 9.50 -0.72 22.99
CA LYS A 163 8.53 0.37 22.81
C LYS A 163 7.13 0.00 23.31
N ALA A 164 6.73 -1.26 23.18
CA ALA A 164 5.47 -1.77 23.71
C ALA A 164 5.52 -1.86 25.24
N GLU A 165 6.61 -2.37 25.79
CA GLU A 165 6.86 -2.43 27.23
C GLU A 165 6.81 -1.04 27.89
N ALA A 166 7.47 -0.04 27.29
CA ALA A 166 7.41 1.35 27.76
C ALA A 166 5.99 1.96 27.72
N ARG A 167 5.06 1.35 26.99
CA ARG A 167 3.65 1.74 26.92
C ARG A 167 2.74 0.88 27.82
N GLY A 168 3.31 -0.03 28.62
CA GLY A 168 2.57 -0.94 29.50
C GLY A 168 2.12 -2.25 28.85
N PHE A 169 2.74 -2.64 27.73
CA PHE A 169 2.35 -3.77 26.91
C PHE A 169 3.51 -4.77 26.70
N PRO A 170 4.01 -5.42 27.78
CA PRO A 170 5.17 -6.30 27.70
C PRO A 170 4.90 -7.52 26.81
N GLY A 171 5.87 -7.87 25.97
CA GLY A 171 5.77 -9.04 25.07
C GLY A 171 4.88 -8.84 23.82
N MET A 172 4.25 -7.68 23.64
CA MET A 172 3.37 -7.42 22.49
C MET A 172 4.12 -6.75 21.35
N ILE A 173 3.96 -7.31 20.14
CA ILE A 173 4.66 -6.84 18.93
C ILE A 173 3.73 -6.13 17.93
N GLY A 174 2.46 -5.94 18.29
CA GLY A 174 1.48 -5.20 17.49
C GLY A 174 0.29 -4.76 18.35
N SER A 175 -0.30 -3.60 18.03
CA SER A 175 -1.57 -3.14 18.64
C SER A 175 -2.74 -3.22 17.66
N ILE A 176 -2.62 -4.03 16.61
CA ILE A 176 -3.63 -4.14 15.57
C ILE A 176 -3.88 -5.64 15.35
N ASP A 177 -5.07 -6.07 15.75
CA ASP A 177 -5.76 -7.29 15.38
C ASP A 177 -5.67 -8.51 16.32
N CYS A 178 -6.54 -8.50 17.33
CA CYS A 178 -7.00 -9.69 18.04
C CYS A 178 -8.15 -10.40 17.31
N MET A 179 -8.57 -9.97 16.11
CA MET A 179 -9.78 -10.48 15.45
C MET A 179 -9.53 -11.35 14.20
N HIS A 180 -8.37 -11.28 13.54
CA HIS A 180 -8.13 -12.05 12.29
C HIS A 180 -6.90 -12.98 12.27
N TRP A 181 -6.14 -13.09 13.37
CA TRP A 181 -5.01 -14.03 13.43
C TRP A 181 -5.05 -14.87 14.70
N GLN A 182 -5.10 -16.21 14.54
CA GLN A 182 -4.95 -17.12 15.68
C GLN A 182 -3.49 -17.14 16.13
N TRP A 183 -3.15 -16.26 17.07
CA TRP A 183 -1.89 -16.36 17.81
C TRP A 183 -2.05 -17.43 18.89
N LYS A 184 -1.07 -18.35 18.98
CA LYS A 184 -1.03 -19.42 19.99
C LYS A 184 -1.11 -18.90 21.45
N ASN A 185 -0.82 -17.61 21.66
CA ASN A 185 -0.75 -16.95 22.97
C ASN A 185 -1.62 -15.67 23.05
N CYS A 186 -2.70 -15.55 22.28
CA CYS A 186 -3.60 -14.40 22.43
C CYS A 186 -4.24 -14.42 23.84
N PRO A 187 -4.11 -13.37 24.67
CA PRO A 187 -4.79 -13.33 25.95
C PRO A 187 -6.29 -13.24 25.71
N THR A 188 -7.01 -14.29 26.10
CA THR A 188 -8.47 -14.27 26.15
C THR A 188 -8.89 -13.34 27.28
N ALA A 189 -9.72 -12.34 26.99
CA ALA A 189 -10.36 -11.50 27.99
C ALA A 189 -11.39 -12.29 28.80
#